data_AF-A0A1M3JX59-F1
#
_entry.id   AF-A0A1M3JX59-F1
#
_cell.length_a   1.000
_cell.length_b   1.000
_cell.length_c   1.000
_cell.angle_alpha   90.00
_cell.angle_beta   90.00
_cell.angle_gamma   90.00
#
_symmetry.space_group_name_H-M   'P 1'
#
loop_
_entity.id
_entity.type
_entity.pdbx_description
1 polymer ?
#
loop_
_entity_poly.entity_id
_entity_poly.type
_entity_poly.pdbx_seq_one_letter_code
_entity_poly.pdbx_strand_id
1 'polypeptide(L)'
;MNQDLQARPTFGKRLGRALIKIFRVVLVLAVFAAIIALIYYGTPYIYEKFIQPVEANSARIAEIESVQSTDLKQLKEQLATFQSRVAILETNQTEYSRKLSEVDGKLDAIDSLLNDHEVALASLDKLQESIKTLEKEFNTQTDNQEKSNLAFNELKSQLALTRVAELLGRSRLYLLQSNFGSAKQDVQSAIALLSEMLADGNSDNTEFISQVLERVEMVDKNLPQFPVIASADLEIAWQALVSGTFDIPFAPLKLDNQLPTPQGDTTITPMVEEPTSTPVASPTSAVTPTP
;
A
#
# COMPACT_ATOMS: atom_id res chain seq x y z
N MET A 1 -19.31 -175.07 -24.71
CA MET A 1 -19.63 -174.94 -26.14
C MET A 1 -19.53 -173.48 -26.52
N ASN A 2 -18.72 -173.00 -27.47
CA ASN A 2 -17.61 -173.56 -28.29
C ASN A 2 -16.52 -172.45 -28.36
N GLN A 3 -15.20 -172.68 -28.42
CA GLN A 3 -14.39 -173.09 -29.58
C GLN A 3 -14.75 -172.39 -30.90
N ASP A 4 -13.82 -171.84 -31.70
CA ASP A 4 -12.38 -171.52 -31.52
C ASP A 4 -11.93 -170.55 -32.66
N LEU A 5 -10.61 -170.36 -32.83
CA LEU A 5 -9.82 -169.87 -33.99
C LEU A 5 -9.14 -168.49 -33.85
N GLN A 6 -7.79 -168.54 -33.84
CA GLN A 6 -6.89 -167.38 -33.91
C GLN A 6 -6.42 -167.11 -35.35
N ALA A 7 -6.10 -165.85 -35.67
CA ALA A 7 -5.43 -165.48 -36.93
C ALA A 7 -4.13 -164.68 -36.65
N ARG A 8 -2.98 -165.14 -37.18
CA ARG A 8 -1.67 -164.49 -37.00
C ARG A 8 -1.39 -163.44 -38.12
N PRO A 9 -0.98 -162.20 -37.80
CA PRO A 9 -0.78 -161.15 -38.80
C PRO A 9 0.60 -161.16 -39.49
N THR A 10 0.60 -160.96 -40.81
CA THR A 10 1.76 -161.08 -41.71
C THR A 10 2.77 -159.92 -41.68
N PHE A 11 4.00 -160.21 -42.11
CA PHE A 11 5.19 -159.35 -42.01
C PHE A 11 5.04 -157.93 -42.60
N GLY A 12 4.34 -157.77 -43.74
CA GLY A 12 4.20 -156.49 -44.45
C GLY A 12 3.61 -155.35 -43.62
N LYS A 13 2.71 -155.63 -42.67
CA LYS A 13 2.13 -154.61 -41.75
C LYS A 13 3.15 -154.01 -40.78
N ARG A 14 4.36 -154.58 -40.65
CA ARG A 14 5.46 -154.03 -39.84
C ARG A 14 6.29 -153.00 -40.62
N LEU A 15 6.60 -153.25 -41.90
CA LEU A 15 7.50 -152.40 -42.70
C LEU A 15 6.87 -151.03 -43.03
N GLY A 16 5.61 -151.00 -43.49
CA GLY A 16 4.91 -149.74 -43.77
C GLY A 16 4.76 -148.84 -42.53
N ARG A 17 4.68 -149.44 -41.33
CA ARG A 17 4.62 -148.72 -40.05
C ARG A 17 5.97 -148.11 -39.65
N ALA A 18 7.09 -148.62 -40.17
CA ALA A 18 8.41 -148.02 -39.99
C ALA A 18 8.63 -146.82 -40.92
N LEU A 19 8.23 -146.94 -42.19
CA LEU A 19 8.38 -145.86 -43.18
C LEU A 19 7.59 -144.60 -42.79
N ILE A 20 6.35 -144.77 -42.29
CA ILE A 20 5.53 -143.68 -41.73
C ILE A 20 6.19 -143.02 -40.50
N LYS A 21 6.90 -143.79 -39.65
CA LYS A 21 7.67 -143.22 -38.53
C LYS A 21 8.85 -142.37 -39.03
N ILE A 22 9.60 -142.85 -40.03
CA ILE A 22 10.74 -142.12 -40.61
C ILE A 22 10.26 -140.81 -41.24
N PHE A 23 9.21 -140.83 -42.05
CA PHE A 23 8.63 -139.61 -42.63
C PHE A 23 8.17 -138.62 -41.53
N ARG A 24 7.57 -139.11 -40.45
CA ARG A 24 7.17 -138.28 -39.30
C ARG A 24 8.38 -137.63 -38.60
N VAL A 25 9.51 -138.33 -38.47
CA VAL A 25 10.75 -137.77 -37.91
C VAL A 25 11.35 -136.72 -38.86
N VAL A 26 11.39 -136.98 -40.17
CA VAL A 26 11.88 -136.01 -41.16
C VAL A 26 11.01 -134.76 -41.21
N LEU A 27 9.68 -134.90 -41.15
CA LEU A 27 8.76 -133.75 -41.10
C LEU A 27 8.95 -132.94 -39.81
N VAL A 28 9.11 -133.59 -38.66
CA VAL A 28 9.44 -132.88 -37.40
C VAL A 28 10.79 -132.15 -37.50
N LEU A 29 11.82 -132.77 -38.09
CA LEU A 29 13.11 -132.12 -38.34
C LEU A 29 12.99 -130.92 -39.29
N ALA A 30 12.19 -131.04 -40.36
CA ALA A 30 11.92 -129.94 -41.29
C ALA A 30 11.18 -128.78 -40.61
N VAL A 31 10.23 -129.07 -39.72
CA VAL A 31 9.55 -128.06 -38.89
C VAL A 31 10.53 -127.39 -37.91
N PHE A 32 11.41 -128.15 -37.25
CA PHE A 32 12.47 -127.57 -36.40
C PHE A 32 13.42 -126.68 -37.21
N ALA A 33 13.87 -127.13 -38.39
CA ALA A 33 14.72 -126.33 -39.28
C ALA A 33 14.03 -125.06 -39.77
N ALA A 34 12.73 -125.14 -40.12
CA ALA A 34 11.92 -123.99 -40.51
C ALA A 34 11.72 -123.00 -39.34
N ILE A 35 11.52 -123.48 -38.11
CA ILE A 35 11.46 -122.63 -36.91
C ILE A 35 12.80 -121.94 -36.65
N ILE A 36 13.91 -122.68 -36.73
CA ILE A 36 15.27 -122.11 -36.57
C ILE A 36 15.54 -121.04 -37.63
N ALA A 37 15.20 -121.30 -38.89
CA ALA A 37 15.33 -120.32 -39.98
C ALA A 37 14.41 -119.10 -39.78
N LEU A 38 13.17 -119.29 -39.33
CA LEU A 38 12.22 -118.21 -39.05
C LEU A 38 12.70 -117.33 -37.88
N ILE A 39 13.30 -117.92 -36.85
CA ILE A 39 13.94 -117.15 -35.77
C ILE A 39 15.16 -116.40 -36.31
N TYR A 40 16.07 -117.08 -37.02
CA TYR A 40 17.33 -116.50 -37.50
C TYR A 40 17.15 -115.37 -38.52
N TYR A 41 16.20 -115.49 -39.45
CA TYR A 41 15.92 -114.46 -40.46
C TYR A 41 14.78 -113.49 -40.06
N GLY A 42 13.83 -113.94 -39.26
CA GLY A 42 12.71 -113.10 -38.80
C GLY A 42 13.11 -112.08 -37.75
N THR A 43 14.03 -112.42 -36.83
CA THR A 43 14.49 -111.47 -35.81
C THR A 43 15.19 -110.23 -36.37
N PRO A 44 16.18 -110.29 -37.29
CA PRO A 44 16.75 -109.09 -37.89
C PRO A 44 15.74 -108.32 -38.76
N TYR A 45 14.89 -109.02 -39.52
CA TYR A 45 13.85 -108.38 -40.34
C TYR A 45 12.88 -107.55 -39.49
N ILE A 46 12.46 -108.06 -38.33
CA ILE A 46 11.58 -107.32 -37.40
C ILE A 46 12.34 -106.14 -36.77
N TYR A 47 13.62 -106.31 -36.43
CA TYR A 47 14.44 -105.24 -35.86
C TYR A 47 14.59 -104.05 -36.82
N GLU A 48 15.04 -104.29 -38.05
CA GLU A 48 15.23 -103.25 -39.07
C GLU A 48 13.90 -102.60 -39.48
N LYS A 49 12.83 -103.39 -39.63
CA LYS A 49 11.55 -102.92 -40.15
C LYS A 49 10.70 -102.17 -39.13
N PHE A 50 10.80 -102.50 -37.84
CA PHE A 50 9.91 -101.97 -36.79
C PHE A 50 10.63 -101.32 -35.61
N ILE A 51 11.80 -101.81 -35.19
CA ILE A 51 12.47 -101.27 -33.99
C ILE A 51 13.21 -99.97 -34.32
N GLN A 52 14.07 -99.95 -35.33
CA GLN A 52 14.78 -98.72 -35.76
C GLN A 52 13.87 -97.50 -36.03
N PRO A 53 12.75 -97.59 -36.77
CA PRO A 53 11.89 -96.42 -36.98
C PRO A 53 11.12 -96.00 -35.71
N VAL A 54 10.90 -96.89 -34.75
CA VAL A 54 10.34 -96.53 -33.44
C VAL A 54 11.40 -95.83 -32.59
N GLU A 55 12.63 -96.35 -32.52
CA GLU A 55 13.76 -95.68 -31.85
C GLU A 55 13.99 -94.26 -32.38
N ALA A 56 14.02 -94.09 -33.71
CA ALA A 56 14.20 -92.79 -34.36
C ALA A 56 13.03 -91.81 -34.12
N ASN A 57 11.79 -92.32 -34.07
CA ASN A 57 10.63 -91.48 -33.73
C ASN A 57 10.59 -91.13 -32.24
N SER A 58 10.95 -92.05 -31.33
CA SER A 58 11.06 -91.78 -29.91
C SER A 58 12.14 -90.72 -29.60
N ALA A 59 13.29 -90.78 -30.28
CA ALA A 59 14.32 -89.75 -30.18
C ALA A 59 13.80 -88.37 -30.62
N ARG A 60 13.09 -88.29 -31.75
CA ARG A 60 12.45 -87.05 -32.23
C ARG A 60 11.35 -86.53 -31.31
N ILE A 61 10.55 -87.41 -30.72
CA ILE A 61 9.51 -87.02 -29.76
C ILE A 61 10.15 -86.43 -28.49
N ALA A 62 11.22 -87.04 -27.98
CA ALA A 62 11.97 -86.51 -26.83
C ALA A 62 12.68 -85.17 -27.15
N GLU A 63 13.18 -85.00 -28.38
CA GLU A 63 13.72 -83.73 -28.87
C GLU A 63 12.63 -82.64 -28.93
N ILE A 64 11.47 -82.94 -29.51
CA ILE A 64 10.32 -82.04 -29.58
C ILE A 64 9.78 -81.67 -28.18
N GLU A 65 9.70 -82.64 -27.26
CA GLU A 65 9.29 -82.40 -25.87
C GLU A 65 10.30 -81.52 -25.13
N SER A 66 11.61 -81.70 -25.37
CA SER A 66 12.67 -80.85 -24.83
C SER A 66 12.60 -79.41 -25.36
N VAL A 67 12.34 -79.24 -26.66
CA VAL A 67 12.11 -77.93 -27.30
C VAL A 67 10.86 -77.27 -26.71
N GLN A 68 9.71 -77.96 -26.68
CA GLN A 68 8.47 -77.44 -26.09
C GLN A 68 8.64 -77.07 -24.60
N SER A 69 9.37 -77.87 -23.83
CA SER A 69 9.71 -77.58 -22.43
C SER A 69 10.60 -76.33 -22.31
N THR A 70 11.42 -76.02 -23.31
CA THR A 70 12.28 -74.84 -23.36
C THR A 70 11.51 -73.60 -23.79
N ASP A 71 10.68 -73.70 -24.83
CA ASP A 71 9.82 -72.63 -25.31
C ASP A 71 8.80 -72.20 -24.25
N LEU A 72 8.20 -73.15 -23.53
CA LEU A 72 7.28 -72.85 -22.41
C LEU A 72 7.98 -72.17 -21.23
N LYS A 73 9.28 -72.45 -21.00
CA LYS A 73 10.07 -71.72 -19.99
C LYS A 73 10.35 -70.30 -20.45
N GLN A 74 10.84 -70.12 -21.68
CA GLN A 74 11.13 -68.80 -22.25
C GLN A 74 9.87 -67.92 -22.31
N LEU A 75 8.74 -68.45 -22.77
CA LEU A 75 7.47 -67.71 -22.85
C LEU A 75 6.98 -67.30 -21.45
N LYS A 76 7.15 -68.17 -20.44
CA LYS A 76 6.81 -67.86 -19.04
C LYS A 76 7.72 -66.79 -18.45
N GLU A 77 9.02 -66.82 -18.77
CA GLU A 77 10.00 -65.82 -18.34
C GLU A 77 9.77 -64.46 -19.01
N GLN A 78 9.45 -64.45 -20.31
CA GLN A 78 9.02 -63.25 -21.05
C GLN A 78 7.72 -62.68 -20.47
N LEU A 79 6.73 -63.52 -20.15
CA LEU A 79 5.48 -63.09 -19.54
C LEU A 79 5.71 -62.47 -18.15
N ALA A 80 6.53 -63.08 -17.30
CA ALA A 80 6.90 -62.53 -15.99
C ALA A 80 7.67 -61.19 -16.13
N THR A 81 8.57 -61.11 -17.12
CA THR A 81 9.30 -59.87 -17.44
C THR A 81 8.35 -58.76 -17.92
N PHE A 82 7.37 -59.11 -18.75
CA PHE A 82 6.35 -58.16 -19.22
C PHE A 82 5.45 -57.68 -18.08
N GLN A 83 4.94 -58.58 -17.24
CA GLN A 83 4.15 -58.25 -16.06
C GLN A 83 4.91 -57.32 -15.09
N SER A 84 6.19 -57.60 -14.84
CA SER A 84 7.07 -56.72 -14.04
C SER A 84 7.21 -55.32 -14.66
N ARG A 85 7.44 -55.24 -15.98
CA ARG A 85 7.52 -53.95 -16.69
C ARG A 85 6.20 -53.18 -16.69
N VAL A 86 5.05 -53.84 -16.78
CA VAL A 86 3.73 -53.22 -16.68
C VAL A 86 3.51 -52.64 -15.27
N ALA A 87 3.75 -53.42 -14.22
CA ALA A 87 3.62 -52.94 -12.84
C ALA A 87 4.54 -51.74 -12.52
N ILE A 88 5.75 -51.71 -13.08
CA ILE A 88 6.65 -50.56 -12.98
C ILE A 88 6.08 -49.34 -13.73
N LEU A 89 5.51 -49.51 -14.92
CA LEU A 89 4.89 -48.43 -15.68
C LEU A 89 3.63 -47.86 -14.99
N GLU A 90 2.78 -48.72 -14.41
CA GLU A 90 1.61 -48.33 -13.62
C GLU A 90 2.01 -47.55 -12.35
N THR A 91 3.08 -48.00 -11.69
CA THR A 91 3.67 -47.31 -10.53
C THR A 91 4.19 -45.93 -10.93
N ASN A 92 4.96 -45.84 -12.03
CA ASN A 92 5.50 -44.58 -12.53
C ASN A 92 4.37 -43.62 -12.98
N GLN A 93 3.33 -44.13 -13.65
CA GLN A 93 2.16 -43.34 -14.04
C GLN A 93 1.48 -42.74 -12.80
N THR A 94 1.29 -43.54 -11.75
CA THR A 94 0.74 -43.07 -10.47
C THR A 94 1.62 -42.00 -9.83
N GLU A 95 2.95 -42.16 -9.87
CA GLU A 95 3.89 -41.15 -9.36
C GLU A 95 3.85 -39.84 -10.17
N TYR A 96 3.74 -39.93 -11.51
CA TYR A 96 3.60 -38.75 -12.37
C TYR A 96 2.27 -38.02 -12.17
N SER A 97 1.15 -38.75 -12.04
CA SER A 97 -0.15 -38.13 -11.67
C SER A 97 -0.06 -37.43 -10.31
N ARG A 98 0.56 -38.05 -9.31
CA ARG A 98 0.78 -37.43 -7.99
C ARG A 98 1.64 -36.17 -8.08
N LYS A 99 2.73 -36.20 -8.86
CA LYS A 99 3.60 -35.02 -9.11
C LYS A 99 2.87 -33.92 -9.87
N LEU A 100 2.01 -34.26 -10.82
CA LEU A 100 1.22 -33.28 -11.56
C LEU A 100 0.27 -32.53 -10.63
N SER A 101 -0.52 -33.23 -9.81
CA SER A 101 -1.38 -32.59 -8.79
C SER A 101 -0.59 -31.82 -7.72
N GLU A 102 0.64 -32.21 -7.42
CA GLU A 102 1.55 -31.47 -6.53
C GLU A 102 2.11 -30.19 -7.15
N VAL A 103 2.13 -30.09 -8.49
CA VAL A 103 2.48 -28.85 -9.23
C VAL A 103 1.24 -27.98 -9.43
N ASP A 104 0.09 -28.60 -9.74
CA ASP A 104 -1.23 -27.96 -9.89
C ASP A 104 -1.58 -27.14 -8.63
N GLY A 105 -1.57 -27.77 -7.46
CA GLY A 105 -1.82 -27.09 -6.18
C GLY A 105 -0.71 -26.10 -5.73
N LYS A 106 0.43 -26.06 -6.43
CA LYS A 106 1.44 -24.99 -6.26
C LYS A 106 1.19 -23.83 -7.21
N LEU A 107 0.59 -24.08 -8.38
CA LEU A 107 0.12 -23.04 -9.29
C LEU A 107 -1.03 -22.25 -8.63
N ASP A 108 -2.05 -22.94 -8.12
CA ASP A 108 -3.17 -22.34 -7.36
C ASP A 108 -2.68 -21.44 -6.22
N ALA A 109 -1.67 -21.90 -5.47
CA ALA A 109 -1.07 -21.16 -4.36
C ALA A 109 -0.27 -19.93 -4.81
N ILE A 110 0.36 -19.98 -5.99
CA ILE A 110 1.08 -18.84 -6.60
C ILE A 110 0.07 -17.82 -7.17
N ASP A 111 -0.99 -18.28 -7.82
CA ASP A 111 -2.03 -17.40 -8.37
C ASP A 111 -2.81 -16.68 -7.26
N SER A 112 -3.11 -17.37 -6.15
CA SER A 112 -3.65 -16.74 -4.94
C SER A 112 -2.70 -15.67 -4.37
N LEU A 113 -1.38 -15.96 -4.31
CA LEU A 113 -0.38 -15.01 -3.81
C LEU A 113 -0.23 -13.80 -4.74
N LEU A 114 -0.33 -13.99 -6.06
CA LEU A 114 -0.32 -12.91 -7.05
C LEU A 114 -1.53 -11.99 -6.89
N ASN A 115 -2.73 -12.56 -6.71
CA ASN A 115 -3.95 -11.80 -6.41
C ASN A 115 -3.80 -10.99 -5.11
N ASP A 116 -3.30 -11.60 -4.03
CA ASP A 116 -3.08 -10.92 -2.75
C ASP A 116 -2.03 -9.79 -2.87
N HIS A 117 -1.00 -9.99 -3.70
CA HIS A 117 -0.02 -8.96 -4.03
C HIS A 117 -0.62 -7.81 -4.87
N GLU A 118 -1.52 -8.08 -5.82
CA GLU A 118 -2.22 -7.06 -6.59
C GLU A 118 -3.11 -6.19 -5.70
N VAL A 119 -3.86 -6.81 -4.77
CA VAL A 119 -4.65 -6.10 -3.75
C VAL A 119 -3.75 -5.26 -2.83
N ALA A 120 -2.57 -5.76 -2.44
CA ALA A 120 -1.61 -5.01 -1.64
C ALA A 120 -1.04 -3.79 -2.39
N LEU A 121 -0.73 -3.92 -3.69
CA LEU A 121 -0.26 -2.81 -4.53
C LEU A 121 -1.34 -1.74 -4.71
N ALA A 122 -2.58 -2.12 -5.00
CA ALA A 122 -3.71 -1.19 -5.08
C ALA A 122 -3.97 -0.45 -3.75
N SER A 123 -3.67 -1.09 -2.61
CA SER A 123 -3.71 -0.45 -1.29
C SER A 123 -2.59 0.58 -1.10
N LEU A 124 -1.38 0.33 -1.61
CA LEU A 124 -0.27 1.28 -1.57
C LEU A 124 -0.52 2.50 -2.46
N ASP A 125 -1.08 2.34 -3.65
CA ASP A 125 -1.47 3.44 -4.53
C ASP A 125 -2.50 4.35 -3.86
N LYS A 126 -3.52 3.75 -3.24
CA LYS A 126 -4.54 4.48 -2.46
C LYS A 126 -3.95 5.20 -1.25
N LEU A 127 -2.97 4.61 -0.57
CA LEU A 127 -2.24 5.29 0.51
C LEU A 127 -1.42 6.48 -0.04
N GLN A 128 -0.78 6.35 -1.20
CA GLN A 128 -0.06 7.45 -1.84
C GLN A 128 -1.00 8.60 -2.25
N GLU A 129 -2.20 8.30 -2.76
CA GLU A 129 -3.23 9.30 -3.04
C GLU A 129 -3.72 10.00 -1.76
N SER A 130 -3.91 9.25 -0.67
CA SER A 130 -4.28 9.83 0.63
C SER A 130 -3.21 10.78 1.18
N ILE A 131 -1.92 10.45 1.02
CA ILE A 131 -0.80 11.31 1.46
C ILE A 131 -0.75 12.60 0.63
N LYS A 132 -0.88 12.52 -0.71
CA LYS A 132 -0.95 13.72 -1.59
C LYS A 132 -2.13 14.62 -1.25
N THR A 133 -3.25 14.02 -0.84
CA THR A 133 -4.44 14.76 -0.40
C THR A 133 -4.19 15.47 0.92
N LEU A 134 -3.64 14.77 1.91
CA LEU A 134 -3.32 15.31 3.23
C LEU A 134 -2.23 16.41 3.18
N GLU A 135 -1.24 16.27 2.30
CA GLU A 135 -0.22 17.30 2.01
C GLU A 135 -0.86 18.59 1.44
N LYS A 136 -1.79 18.44 0.49
CA LYS A 136 -2.53 19.58 -0.08
C LYS A 136 -3.43 20.25 0.96
N GLU A 137 -4.11 19.48 1.81
CA GLU A 137 -4.94 19.99 2.90
C GLU A 137 -4.09 20.73 3.94
N PHE A 138 -2.95 20.16 4.35
CA PHE A 138 -2.01 20.78 5.28
C PHE A 138 -1.48 22.11 4.76
N ASN A 139 -0.97 22.14 3.52
CA ASN A 139 -0.48 23.38 2.90
C ASN A 139 -1.58 24.44 2.81
N THR A 140 -2.81 24.05 2.45
CA THR A 140 -3.98 24.95 2.44
C THR A 140 -4.33 25.47 3.84
N GLN A 141 -4.16 24.65 4.88
CA GLN A 141 -4.36 25.06 6.27
C GLN A 141 -3.27 26.04 6.74
N THR A 142 -2.00 25.81 6.41
CA THR A 142 -0.90 26.75 6.71
C THR A 142 -1.14 28.10 6.04
N ASP A 143 -1.43 28.11 4.74
CA ASP A 143 -1.83 29.29 3.96
C ASP A 143 -2.94 30.11 4.65
N ASN A 144 -3.97 29.43 5.16
CA ASN A 144 -5.11 30.07 5.82
C ASN A 144 -4.77 30.55 7.23
N GLN A 145 -3.90 29.84 7.96
CA GLN A 145 -3.41 30.26 9.27
C GLN A 145 -2.53 31.51 9.18
N GLU A 146 -1.63 31.59 8.19
CA GLU A 146 -0.84 32.79 7.93
C GLU A 146 -1.73 33.99 7.58
N LYS A 147 -2.69 33.82 6.66
CA LYS A 147 -3.68 34.86 6.31
C LYS A 147 -4.51 35.31 7.52
N SER A 148 -4.90 34.37 8.40
CA SER A 148 -5.63 34.69 9.64
C SER A 148 -4.77 35.45 10.65
N ASN A 149 -3.49 35.13 10.76
CA ASN A 149 -2.55 35.84 11.65
C ASN A 149 -2.30 37.28 11.15
N LEU A 150 -2.10 37.46 9.84
CA LEU A 150 -1.96 38.78 9.23
C LEU A 150 -3.22 39.65 9.44
N ALA A 151 -4.41 39.09 9.19
CA ALA A 151 -5.68 39.80 9.41
C ALA A 151 -5.91 40.16 10.89
N PHE A 152 -5.47 39.31 11.83
CA PHE A 152 -5.55 39.60 13.26
C PHE A 152 -4.56 40.69 13.70
N ASN A 153 -3.34 40.67 13.19
CA ASN A 153 -2.33 41.70 13.46
C ASN A 153 -2.76 43.08 12.93
N GLU A 154 -3.33 43.12 11.72
CA GLU A 154 -3.89 44.36 11.16
C GLU A 154 -5.09 44.86 11.97
N LEU A 155 -5.99 43.98 12.42
CA LEU A 155 -7.09 44.36 13.32
C LEU A 155 -6.58 44.90 14.67
N LYS A 156 -5.50 44.32 15.23
CA LYS A 156 -4.83 44.85 16.44
C LYS A 156 -4.29 46.27 16.19
N SER A 157 -3.63 46.48 15.05
CA SER A 157 -3.09 47.78 14.62
C SER A 157 -4.19 48.84 14.50
N GLN A 158 -5.26 48.57 13.74
CA GLN A 158 -6.39 49.48 13.56
C GLN A 158 -7.09 49.84 14.88
N LEU A 159 -7.29 48.87 15.77
CA LEU A 159 -7.88 49.10 17.09
C LEU A 159 -6.99 50.01 17.96
N ALA A 160 -5.68 49.82 17.91
CA ALA A 160 -4.73 50.64 18.65
C ALA A 160 -4.66 52.08 18.12
N LEU A 161 -4.60 52.30 16.79
CA LEU A 161 -4.69 53.64 16.19
C LEU A 161 -6.00 54.35 16.57
N THR A 162 -7.13 53.64 16.52
CA THR A 162 -8.44 54.18 16.92
C THR A 162 -8.45 54.64 18.38
N ARG A 163 -7.83 53.87 19.27
CA ARG A 163 -7.69 54.21 20.70
C ARG A 163 -6.77 55.41 20.94
N VAL A 164 -5.69 55.54 20.17
CA VAL A 164 -4.82 56.73 20.21
C VAL A 164 -5.62 57.97 19.76
N ALA A 165 -6.39 57.88 18.67
CA ALA A 165 -7.23 58.97 18.20
C ALA A 165 -8.31 59.41 19.23
N GLU A 166 -8.89 58.47 19.99
CA GLU A 166 -9.77 58.76 21.13
C GLU A 166 -9.05 59.58 22.21
N LEU A 167 -7.85 59.14 22.62
CA LEU A 167 -7.05 59.80 23.66
C LEU A 167 -6.64 61.21 23.26
N LEU A 168 -6.18 61.42 22.01
CA LEU A 168 -5.86 62.76 21.52
C LEU A 168 -7.13 63.64 21.43
N GLY A 169 -8.26 63.09 20.98
CA GLY A 169 -9.54 63.78 20.95
C GLY A 169 -10.03 64.24 22.34
N ARG A 170 -9.85 63.40 23.36
CA ARG A 170 -10.17 63.74 24.76
C ARG A 170 -9.19 64.77 25.34
N SER A 171 -7.89 64.65 25.02
CA SER A 171 -6.89 65.66 25.39
C SER A 171 -7.21 67.04 24.81
N ARG A 172 -7.64 67.14 23.53
CA ARG A 172 -8.12 68.39 22.92
C ARG A 172 -9.26 69.03 23.71
N LEU A 173 -10.24 68.23 24.14
CA LEU A 173 -11.35 68.72 24.97
C LEU A 173 -10.84 69.26 26.33
N TYR A 174 -9.86 68.60 26.95
CA TYR A 174 -9.26 69.09 28.19
C TYR A 174 -8.44 70.38 27.99
N LEU A 175 -7.75 70.56 26.85
CA LEU A 175 -7.09 71.83 26.52
C LEU A 175 -8.09 72.98 26.37
N LEU A 176 -9.23 72.76 25.71
CA LEU A 176 -10.31 73.74 25.60
C LEU A 176 -10.92 74.12 26.95
N GLN A 177 -10.85 73.22 27.94
CA GLN A 177 -11.31 73.44 29.31
C GLN A 177 -10.21 74.02 30.23
N SER A 178 -9.02 74.35 29.72
CA SER A 178 -7.82 74.72 30.49
C SER A 178 -7.35 73.65 31.51
N ASN A 179 -7.79 72.39 31.37
CA ASN A 179 -7.38 71.27 32.21
C ASN A 179 -6.11 70.60 31.65
N PHE A 180 -4.98 71.32 31.73
CA PHE A 180 -3.71 70.87 31.17
C PHE A 180 -3.17 69.59 31.84
N GLY A 181 -3.58 69.29 33.08
CA GLY A 181 -3.19 68.07 33.78
C GLY A 181 -3.76 66.81 33.13
N SER A 182 -5.09 66.74 32.97
CA SER A 182 -5.74 65.61 32.29
C SER A 182 -5.36 65.54 30.80
N ALA A 183 -5.20 66.70 30.14
CA ALA A 183 -4.73 66.75 28.75
C ALA A 183 -3.35 66.08 28.58
N LYS A 184 -2.41 66.36 29.48
CA LYS A 184 -1.06 65.77 29.47
C LYS A 184 -1.08 64.27 29.80
N GLN A 185 -1.93 63.83 30.73
CA GLN A 185 -2.09 62.40 31.05
C GLN A 185 -2.61 61.59 29.84
N ASP A 186 -3.56 62.12 29.08
CA ASP A 186 -4.06 61.47 27.86
C ASP A 186 -3.01 61.45 26.74
N VAL A 187 -2.26 62.55 26.57
CA VAL A 187 -1.11 62.64 25.64
C VAL A 187 -0.03 61.61 25.98
N GLN A 188 0.33 61.45 27.25
CA GLN A 188 1.31 60.44 27.68
C GLN A 188 0.79 59.01 27.49
N SER A 189 -0.51 58.79 27.66
CA SER A 189 -1.15 57.50 27.36
C SER A 189 -1.14 57.19 25.86
N ALA A 190 -1.30 58.20 25.01
CA ALA A 190 -1.19 58.08 23.56
C ALA A 190 0.25 57.82 23.10
N ILE A 191 1.24 58.53 23.66
CA ILE A 191 2.68 58.30 23.43
C ILE A 191 3.06 56.86 23.76
N ALA A 192 2.62 56.36 24.93
CA ALA A 192 2.90 54.99 25.35
C ALA A 192 2.40 53.97 24.32
N LEU A 193 1.14 54.06 23.90
CA LEU A 193 0.55 53.16 22.90
C LEU A 193 1.24 53.27 21.53
N LEU A 194 1.54 54.48 21.05
CA LEU A 194 2.28 54.66 19.80
C LEU A 194 3.69 54.05 19.86
N SER A 195 4.38 54.18 21.00
CA SER A 195 5.71 53.57 21.21
C SER A 195 5.65 52.06 21.33
N GLU A 196 4.58 51.50 21.92
CA GLU A 196 4.32 50.05 21.97
C GLU A 196 4.10 49.49 20.56
N MET A 197 3.28 50.16 19.73
CA MET A 197 3.06 49.77 18.33
C MET A 197 4.35 49.84 17.50
N LEU A 198 5.19 50.86 17.71
CA LEU A 198 6.47 51.00 17.02
C LEU A 198 7.46 49.89 17.43
N ALA A 199 7.46 49.50 18.71
CA ALA A 199 8.28 48.40 19.23
C ALA A 199 7.80 47.00 18.80
N ASP A 200 6.49 46.84 18.60
CA ASP A 200 5.88 45.61 18.07
C ASP A 200 6.30 45.32 16.62
N GLY A 201 6.69 46.33 15.84
CA GLY A 201 7.30 46.21 14.51
C GLY A 201 6.45 45.60 13.39
N ASN A 202 5.22 45.16 13.70
CA ASN A 202 4.33 44.40 12.80
C ASN A 202 3.38 45.28 11.96
N SER A 203 3.75 46.53 11.66
CA SER A 203 2.86 47.46 10.94
C SER A 203 3.57 48.16 9.77
N ASP A 204 2.98 48.09 8.58
CA ASP A 204 3.45 48.83 7.39
C ASP A 204 3.46 50.35 7.63
N ASN A 205 2.60 50.82 8.54
CA ASN A 205 2.46 52.21 8.96
C ASN A 205 3.57 52.70 9.93
N THR A 206 4.69 51.98 10.09
CA THR A 206 5.76 52.32 11.05
C THR A 206 6.29 53.75 10.88
N GLU A 207 6.51 54.22 9.64
CA GLU A 207 6.95 55.61 9.40
C GLU A 207 5.89 56.63 9.81
N PHE A 208 4.63 56.39 9.44
CA PHE A 208 3.48 57.22 9.81
C PHE A 208 3.31 57.31 11.33
N ILE A 209 3.38 56.17 12.04
CA ILE A 209 3.31 56.10 13.51
C ILE A 209 4.45 56.91 14.14
N SER A 210 5.67 56.84 13.58
CA SER A 210 6.80 57.66 14.04
C SER A 210 6.55 59.16 13.87
N GLN A 211 5.94 59.60 12.76
CA GLN A 211 5.59 61.00 12.52
C GLN A 211 4.47 61.49 13.44
N VAL A 212 3.47 60.66 13.75
CA VAL A 212 2.46 60.97 14.80
C VAL A 212 3.13 61.07 16.17
N LEU A 213 3.99 60.11 16.52
CA LEU A 213 4.68 60.08 17.82
C LEU A 213 5.53 61.33 18.07
N GLU A 214 6.31 61.78 17.08
CA GLU A 214 7.09 63.02 17.18
C GLU A 214 6.19 64.25 17.44
N ARG A 215 5.05 64.33 16.75
CA ARG A 215 4.07 65.41 16.95
C ARG A 215 3.47 65.39 18.35
N VAL A 216 3.00 64.22 18.82
CA VAL A 216 2.40 64.08 20.14
C VAL A 216 3.44 64.30 21.26
N GLU A 217 4.71 63.92 21.06
CA GLU A 217 5.79 64.29 21.98
C GLU A 217 6.02 65.80 22.06
N MET A 218 5.88 66.55 20.96
CA MET A 218 5.95 68.02 21.00
C MET A 218 4.77 68.62 21.78
N VAL A 219 3.58 68.00 21.75
CA VAL A 219 2.46 68.37 22.61
C VAL A 219 2.83 68.17 24.09
N ASP A 220 3.42 67.04 24.48
CA ASP A 220 3.84 66.84 25.89
C ASP A 220 4.87 67.90 26.32
N LYS A 221 5.90 68.12 25.50
CA LYS A 221 6.99 69.09 25.77
C LYS A 221 6.48 70.53 25.89
N ASN A 222 5.40 70.87 25.18
CA ASN A 222 4.75 72.19 25.24
C ASN A 222 3.73 72.35 26.38
N LEU A 223 3.34 71.29 27.10
CA LEU A 223 2.34 71.36 28.18
C LEU A 223 2.97 71.34 29.59
N PRO A 224 2.60 72.29 30.48
CA PRO A 224 1.52 73.30 30.35
C PRO A 224 1.94 74.69 29.81
N GLN A 225 3.21 74.92 29.46
CA GLN A 225 3.76 76.28 29.25
C GLN A 225 3.25 77.00 28.00
N PHE A 226 2.97 76.28 26.92
CA PHE A 226 2.59 76.83 25.61
C PHE A 226 1.32 76.15 25.07
N PRO A 227 0.16 76.28 25.76
CA PRO A 227 -1.03 75.48 25.49
C PRO A 227 -1.63 75.72 24.10
N VAL A 228 -1.45 76.92 23.52
CA VAL A 228 -1.88 77.24 22.15
C VAL A 228 -1.08 76.43 21.12
N ILE A 229 0.26 76.37 21.27
CA ILE A 229 1.13 75.60 20.37
C ILE A 229 0.84 74.11 20.52
N ALA A 230 0.75 73.63 21.77
CA ALA A 230 0.35 72.26 22.07
C ALA A 230 -1.00 71.88 21.43
N SER A 231 -1.99 72.78 21.43
CA SER A 231 -3.29 72.51 20.80
C SER A 231 -3.23 72.39 19.27
N ALA A 232 -2.26 73.05 18.62
CA ALA A 232 -2.06 72.99 17.17
C ALA A 232 -1.34 71.71 16.73
N ASP A 233 -0.22 71.35 17.38
CA ASP A 233 0.46 70.06 17.13
C ASP A 233 -0.45 68.86 17.47
N LEU A 234 -1.29 68.98 18.50
CA LEU A 234 -2.26 67.94 18.88
C LEU A 234 -3.37 67.77 17.84
N GLU A 235 -3.85 68.86 17.25
CA GLU A 235 -4.82 68.78 16.15
C GLU A 235 -4.18 68.20 14.88
N ILE A 236 -2.94 68.57 14.55
CA ILE A 236 -2.19 67.98 13.44
C ILE A 236 -2.04 66.46 13.62
N ALA A 237 -1.65 66.00 14.81
CA ALA A 237 -1.52 64.58 15.12
C ALA A 237 -2.87 63.84 15.09
N TRP A 238 -3.94 64.44 15.62
CA TRP A 238 -5.27 63.84 15.59
C TRP A 238 -5.85 63.77 14.18
N GLN A 239 -5.73 64.84 13.38
CA GLN A 239 -6.19 64.85 11.99
C GLN A 239 -5.45 63.79 11.18
N ALA A 240 -4.13 63.66 11.30
CA ALA A 240 -3.35 62.63 10.61
C ALA A 240 -3.80 61.21 10.96
N LEU A 241 -4.12 60.92 12.23
CA LEU A 241 -4.67 59.62 12.66
C LEU A 241 -6.07 59.34 12.10
N VAL A 242 -6.89 60.36 11.89
CA VAL A 242 -8.27 60.21 11.39
C VAL A 242 -8.34 60.20 9.85
N SER A 243 -7.42 60.88 9.16
CA SER A 243 -7.25 60.79 7.70
C SER A 243 -6.48 59.54 7.27
N GLY A 244 -5.62 58.99 8.14
CA GLY A 244 -4.61 57.98 7.80
C GLY A 244 -3.43 58.54 7.00
N THR A 245 -3.28 59.87 6.87
CA THR A 245 -2.28 60.52 6.02
C THR A 245 -1.76 61.84 6.60
N PHE A 246 -0.45 62.10 6.46
CA PHE A 246 0.16 63.41 6.71
C PHE A 246 0.12 64.32 5.46
N ASP A 247 -1.07 64.47 4.86
CA ASP A 247 -1.26 65.26 3.63
C ASP A 247 -1.45 66.76 3.95
N ILE A 248 -0.55 67.32 4.77
CA ILE A 248 -0.59 68.71 5.26
C ILE A 248 0.69 69.43 4.79
N PRO A 249 0.60 70.57 4.07
CA PRO A 249 1.79 71.30 3.64
C PRO A 249 2.52 71.95 4.83
N PHE A 250 3.65 71.35 5.23
CA PHE A 250 4.47 71.83 6.35
C PHE A 250 5.07 73.22 6.10
N ALA A 251 4.47 74.24 6.70
CA ALA A 251 5.15 75.48 7.05
C ALA A 251 5.38 75.50 8.57
N PRO A 252 6.63 75.33 9.07
CA PRO A 252 6.89 75.43 10.50
C PRO A 252 6.62 76.86 10.97
N LEU A 253 5.69 77.02 11.91
CA LEU A 253 5.45 78.29 12.62
C LEU A 253 6.65 78.64 13.49
N LYS A 254 7.68 79.20 12.85
CA LYS A 254 8.80 79.84 13.56
C LYS A 254 8.23 80.97 14.41
N LEU A 255 8.59 80.97 15.68
CA LEU A 255 8.28 82.04 16.61
C LEU A 255 9.02 83.31 16.20
N ASP A 256 8.38 84.15 15.38
CA ASP A 256 8.91 85.49 15.09
C ASP A 256 8.76 86.35 16.35
N ASN A 257 9.89 86.60 17.01
CA ASN A 257 9.93 87.08 18.39
C ASN A 257 9.83 88.61 18.46
N GLN A 258 8.89 89.20 17.70
CA GLN A 258 8.74 90.64 17.56
C GLN A 258 7.84 91.23 18.66
N LEU A 259 8.48 91.57 19.78
CA LEU A 259 7.88 92.40 20.83
C LEU A 259 7.51 93.79 20.27
N PRO A 260 6.27 94.29 20.44
CA PRO A 260 5.89 95.62 19.98
C PRO A 260 6.41 96.71 20.93
N THR A 261 7.47 97.41 20.51
CA THR A 261 7.99 98.61 21.20
C THR A 261 7.06 99.82 20.98
N PRO A 262 6.68 100.58 22.02
CA PRO A 262 5.71 101.68 21.92
C PRO A 262 6.34 103.07 21.64
N GLN A 263 5.46 104.07 21.46
CA GLN A 263 5.72 105.50 21.15
C GLN A 263 6.17 105.76 19.69
N GLY A 264 5.75 106.82 18.99
CA GLY A 264 4.87 107.97 19.28
C GLY A 264 5.26 109.14 18.35
N ASP A 265 4.57 110.28 18.23
CA ASP A 265 3.21 110.73 18.59
C ASP A 265 2.94 112.05 17.81
N THR A 266 1.69 112.33 17.40
CA THR A 266 1.28 113.66 16.89
C THR A 266 -0.22 113.94 17.12
N THR A 267 -0.47 114.63 18.23
CA THR A 267 -1.60 115.51 18.60
C THR A 267 -2.20 116.31 17.39
N ILE A 268 -3.49 116.69 17.30
CA ILE A 268 -4.34 117.44 18.27
C ILE A 268 -5.88 117.23 18.08
N THR A 269 -6.63 117.47 19.17
CA THR A 269 -8.12 117.56 19.35
C THR A 269 -8.70 118.92 18.86
N PRO A 270 -10.02 119.32 18.98
CA PRO A 270 -11.11 118.91 19.93
C PRO A 270 -12.55 118.67 19.31
N MET A 271 -13.40 117.78 19.85
CA MET A 271 -14.50 117.96 20.87
C MET A 271 -15.88 118.46 20.35
N VAL A 272 -16.99 117.79 20.75
CA VAL A 272 -18.29 118.34 21.23
C VAL A 272 -19.32 117.20 21.51
N GLU A 273 -19.94 117.21 22.72
CA GLU A 273 -21.31 116.81 23.19
C GLU A 273 -22.10 115.58 22.63
N GLU A 274 -23.01 114.89 23.35
CA GLU A 274 -23.25 114.67 24.80
C GLU A 274 -24.10 113.34 25.03
N PRO A 275 -25.11 113.12 25.93
CA PRO A 275 -25.15 111.88 26.76
C PRO A 275 -26.41 110.98 26.57
N THR A 276 -26.76 110.17 27.61
CA THR A 276 -28.05 109.44 27.84
C THR A 276 -28.04 107.96 27.37
N SER A 277 -28.44 106.92 28.14
CA SER A 277 -28.91 106.77 29.55
C SER A 277 -28.74 105.32 30.09
N THR A 278 -29.10 105.08 31.35
CA THR A 278 -29.19 103.76 32.03
C THR A 278 -30.62 103.47 32.49
N PRO A 279 -31.07 102.20 32.44
CA PRO A 279 -31.68 101.51 33.60
C PRO A 279 -31.08 100.08 33.81
N VAL A 280 -31.00 99.41 34.98
CA VAL A 280 -31.90 99.23 36.16
C VAL A 280 -33.09 98.28 35.82
N ALA A 281 -33.39 97.14 36.47
CA ALA A 281 -32.92 96.46 37.71
C ALA A 281 -33.08 94.90 37.58
N SER A 282 -32.39 94.01 38.34
CA SER A 282 -32.80 93.25 39.57
C SER A 282 -34.07 92.36 39.51
N PRO A 283 -34.29 91.35 40.42
CA PRO A 283 -33.41 90.63 41.38
C PRO A 283 -33.72 89.09 41.58
N THR A 284 -33.12 88.45 42.62
CA THR A 284 -33.68 87.31 43.43
C THR A 284 -33.74 85.90 42.78
N SER A 285 -33.47 84.73 43.41
CA SER A 285 -33.20 84.23 44.80
C SER A 285 -32.07 83.15 44.75
N ALA A 286 -31.28 82.81 45.79
CA ALA A 286 -31.55 81.93 46.96
C ALA A 286 -32.21 80.56 46.60
N VAL A 287 -31.90 79.38 47.16
CA VAL A 287 -31.29 78.89 48.43
C VAL A 287 -30.61 77.49 48.12
N THR A 288 -29.89 76.67 48.92
CA THR A 288 -29.53 76.46 50.35
C THR A 288 -28.19 75.67 50.46
N PRO A 289 -27.35 75.83 51.52
CA PRO A 289 -26.15 75.01 51.78
C PRO A 289 -26.31 74.00 52.96
N THR A 290 -25.30 73.12 53.16
CA THR A 290 -25.00 72.33 54.40
C THR A 290 -25.84 71.05 54.64
N PRO A 291 -25.30 70.01 55.33
CA PRO A 291 -23.94 69.48 55.36
C PRO A 291 -23.80 68.10 54.68
#